data_AF-A0A8X6QY61-F1
#
_entry.id   AF-A0A8X6QY61-F1
#
_cell.length_a   1.000
_cell.length_b   1.000
_cell.length_c   1.000
_cell.angle_alpha   90.00
_cell.angle_beta   90.00
_cell.angle_gamma   90.00
#
_symmetry.space_group_name_H-M   'P 1'
#
loop_
_entity.id
_entity.type
_entity.pdbx_description
1 polymer ?
#
loop_
_entity_poly.entity_id
_entity_poly.type
_entity_poly.pdbx_seq_one_letter_code
_entity_poly.pdbx_strand_id
1 'polypeptide(L)'
;MKYEFHRGATTRQAVANINSVFIIQVTTNATVARWFKKFRSAHFYLFNESYDRSKTQVDRDVLKATAEANSSQSARELSLMYQSKQSRLIWHKSVK
;
A
#
# COMPACT_ATOMS: atom_id res chain seq x y z
N MET A 1 7.99 -14.29 11.45
CA MET A 1 8.99 -13.76 10.47
C MET A 1 10.09 -12.92 11.12
N LYS A 2 9.78 -11.94 11.99
CA LYS A 2 10.82 -11.12 12.66
C LYS A 2 11.81 -11.96 13.47
N TYR A 3 11.32 -12.97 14.20
CA TYR A 3 12.17 -13.94 14.89
C TYR A 3 13.14 -14.67 13.94
N GLU A 4 12.63 -15.24 12.85
CA GLU A 4 13.44 -15.91 11.80
C GLU A 4 14.47 -14.97 11.16
N PHE A 5 14.16 -13.68 11.04
CA PHE A 5 15.11 -12.67 10.54
C PHE A 5 16.27 -12.44 11.51
N HIS A 6 16.00 -12.28 12.81
CA HIS A 6 17.04 -12.01 13.80
C HIS A 6 17.96 -13.21 14.06
N ARG A 7 17.47 -14.44 13.91
CA ARG A 7 18.30 -15.65 13.98
C ARG A 7 19.14 -15.90 12.71
N GLY A 8 19.06 -15.02 11.71
CA GLY A 8 19.82 -15.13 10.47
C GLY A 8 19.34 -16.23 9.51
N ALA A 9 18.09 -16.70 9.63
CA ALA A 9 17.57 -17.72 8.73
C ALA A 9 17.47 -17.18 7.30
N THR A 10 17.66 -18.04 6.30
CA THR A 10 17.34 -17.70 4.90
C THR A 10 15.83 -17.67 4.67
N THR A 11 15.37 -17.06 3.57
CA THR A 11 13.93 -17.05 3.22
C THR A 11 13.36 -18.46 3.10
N ARG A 12 14.11 -19.40 2.51
CA ARG A 12 13.69 -20.81 2.39
C ARG A 12 13.55 -21.48 3.76
N GLN A 13 14.55 -21.32 4.63
CA GLN A 13 14.50 -21.87 6.00
C GLN A 13 13.34 -21.26 6.80
N ALA A 14 13.13 -19.95 6.71
CA ALA A 14 12.03 -19.29 7.40
C ALA A 14 10.66 -19.77 6.91
N VAL A 15 10.46 -20.02 5.61
CA VAL A 15 9.22 -20.62 5.09
C VAL A 15 9.01 -22.02 5.67
N ALA A 16 10.05 -22.86 5.62
CA ALA A 16 9.96 -24.23 6.15
C ALA A 16 9.66 -24.24 7.66
N ASN A 17 10.39 -23.43 8.44
CA ASN A 17 10.21 -23.33 9.89
C ASN A 17 8.83 -22.79 10.29
N ILE A 18 8.29 -21.84 9.52
CA ILE A 18 6.94 -21.29 9.77
C ILE A 18 5.91 -22.35 9.41
N ASN A 19 5.96 -22.90 8.19
CA ASN A 19 4.98 -23.87 7.72
C ASN A 19 5.12 -25.24 8.42
N SER A 20 6.19 -25.52 9.15
CA SER A 20 6.30 -26.72 10.00
C SER A 20 5.55 -26.57 11.33
N VAL A 21 5.39 -25.34 11.82
CA VAL A 21 4.64 -25.03 13.07
C VAL A 21 3.14 -24.92 12.79
N PHE A 22 2.77 -24.42 11.62
CA PHE A 22 1.38 -24.28 11.22
C PHE A 22 0.95 -25.45 10.32
N ILE A 23 -0.14 -26.13 10.67
CA ILE A 23 -0.71 -27.27 9.92
C ILE A 23 -1.08 -26.87 8.48
N ILE A 24 -1.32 -25.59 8.25
CA ILE A 24 -1.59 -24.99 6.94
C ILE A 24 -0.34 -24.25 6.47
N GLN A 25 -0.06 -24.28 5.17
CA GLN A 25 0.96 -23.41 4.59
C GLN A 25 0.53 -21.95 4.65
N VAL A 26 0.83 -21.29 5.77
CA VAL A 26 0.45 -19.90 6.06
C VAL A 26 1.35 -18.88 5.37
N THR A 27 2.43 -19.32 4.73
CA THR A 27 3.43 -18.40 4.19
C THR A 27 4.16 -18.97 2.98
N THR A 28 4.44 -18.07 2.04
CA THR A 28 5.22 -18.35 0.82
C THR A 28 6.56 -17.63 0.85
N ASN A 29 7.48 -18.07 0.00
CA ASN A 29 8.80 -17.45 -0.14
C ASN A 29 8.72 -15.95 -0.49
N ALA A 30 7.79 -15.57 -1.38
CA ALA A 30 7.56 -14.18 -1.75
C ALA A 30 7.17 -13.30 -0.54
N THR A 31 6.29 -13.81 0.33
CA THR A 31 5.88 -13.11 1.55
C THR A 31 7.06 -12.92 2.51
N VAL A 32 7.84 -13.97 2.78
CA VAL A 32 9.02 -13.87 3.65
C VAL A 32 10.06 -12.91 3.07
N ALA A 33 10.31 -12.97 1.76
CA ALA A 33 11.27 -12.09 1.10
C ALA A 33 10.88 -10.61 1.23
N ARG A 34 9.58 -10.27 1.03
CA ARG A 34 9.06 -8.92 1.23
C ARG A 34 9.28 -8.43 2.67
N TRP A 35 9.01 -9.28 3.66
CA TRP A 35 9.23 -8.93 5.07
C TRP A 35 10.70 -8.77 5.43
N PHE A 36 11.57 -9.66 4.95
CA PHE A 36 13.02 -9.55 5.19
C PHE A 36 13.61 -8.29 4.54
N LYS A 37 13.11 -7.90 3.36
CA LYS A 37 13.47 -6.60 2.76
C LYS A 37 13.07 -5.45 3.68
N LYS A 38 11.84 -5.47 4.23
CA LYS A 38 11.35 -4.45 5.18
C LYS A 38 12.21 -4.39 6.46
N PHE A 39 12.58 -5.54 7.02
CA PHE A 39 13.40 -5.60 8.24
C PHE A 39 14.84 -5.12 8.04
N ARG A 40 15.42 -5.32 6.85
CA ARG A 40 16.75 -4.75 6.52
C ARG A 40 16.73 -3.22 6.50
N SER A 41 15.60 -2.60 6.17
CA SER A 41 15.40 -1.15 6.25
C SER A 41 15.10 -0.66 7.67
N ALA A 42 15.35 -1.47 8.72
CA ALA A 42 15.04 -1.20 10.12
C ALA A 42 13.54 -0.91 10.42
N HIS A 43 12.63 -1.26 9.51
CA HIS A 43 11.19 -1.09 9.70
C HIS A 43 10.58 -2.36 10.31
N PHE A 44 10.57 -2.42 11.64
CA PHE A 44 10.09 -3.60 12.39
C PHE A 44 8.60 -3.57 12.73
N TYR A 45 7.89 -2.51 12.36
CA TYR A 45 6.45 -2.42 12.58
C TYR A 45 5.72 -3.48 11.73
N LEU A 46 4.95 -4.32 12.42
CA LEU A 46 4.16 -5.40 11.85
C LEU A 46 2.90 -4.91 11.14
N PHE A 47 2.54 -3.64 11.32
CA PHE A 47 1.51 -3.01 10.53
C PHE A 47 1.99 -2.94 9.08
N ASN A 48 1.17 -3.46 8.17
CA ASN A 48 1.17 -2.92 6.83
C ASN A 48 0.87 -1.44 7.06
N GLU A 49 1.77 -0.52 6.68
CA GLU A 49 1.38 0.89 6.54
C GLU A 49 0.02 0.82 5.88
N SER A 50 -1.01 1.32 6.59
CA SER A 50 -2.38 1.34 6.11
C SER A 50 -2.26 1.71 4.65
N TYR A 51 -2.54 0.76 3.77
CA TYR A 51 -2.23 0.89 2.36
C TYR A 51 -2.88 2.20 1.96
N ASP A 52 -2.09 3.27 1.80
CA ASP A 52 -2.62 4.62 1.59
C ASP A 52 -3.01 4.74 0.11
N ARG A 53 -3.89 3.81 -0.29
CA ARG A 53 -4.67 3.87 -1.51
C ARG A 53 -5.95 4.66 -1.28
N SER A 54 -6.13 5.32 -0.13
CA SER A 54 -7.30 6.13 0.13
C SER A 54 -7.10 7.15 1.25
N LYS A 55 -6.22 8.13 1.03
CA LYS A 55 -6.51 9.53 1.38
C LYS A 55 -7.19 10.26 0.21
N THR A 56 -8.12 9.59 -0.44
CA THR A 56 -9.20 10.30 -1.13
C THR A 56 -10.25 10.63 -0.07
N GLN A 57 -9.97 11.64 0.76
CA GLN A 57 -11.05 12.42 1.36
C GLN A 57 -11.64 13.22 0.19
N VAL A 58 -12.37 12.54 -0.70
CA VAL A 58 -13.21 13.25 -1.63
C VAL A 58 -14.38 13.72 -0.81
N ASP A 59 -14.44 15.03 -0.61
CA ASP A 59 -15.59 15.67 0.00
C ASP A 59 -16.84 15.23 -0.77
N ARG A 60 -17.69 14.46 -0.09
CA ARG A 60 -18.84 13.79 -0.69
C ARG A 60 -19.87 14.82 -1.15
N ASP A 61 -19.88 15.99 -0.52
CA ASP A 61 -20.75 17.11 -0.86
C ASP A 61 -20.25 17.83 -2.12
N VAL A 62 -18.93 17.93 -2.30
CA VAL A 62 -18.32 18.46 -3.54
C VAL A 62 -18.56 17.51 -4.72
N LEU A 63 -18.45 16.19 -4.52
CA LEU A 63 -18.76 15.20 -5.57
C LEU A 63 -20.22 15.25 -5.99
N LYS A 64 -21.13 15.38 -5.03
CA LYS A 64 -22.56 15.47 -5.30
C LYS A 64 -22.89 16.74 -6.08
N ALA A 65 -22.33 17.89 -5.67
CA ALA A 65 -22.51 19.15 -6.37
C ALA A 65 -21.93 19.15 -7.79
N THR A 66 -20.76 18.53 -8.01
CA THR A 66 -20.17 18.46 -9.37
C THR A 66 -20.88 17.46 -10.29
N ALA A 67 -21.40 16.35 -9.76
CA ALA A 67 -22.20 15.40 -10.51
C ALA A 67 -23.56 15.97 -10.91
N GLU A 68 -24.21 16.73 -10.02
CA GLU A 68 -25.49 17.40 -10.30
C GLU A 68 -25.32 18.60 -11.25
N ALA A 69 -24.19 19.31 -11.20
CA ALA A 69 -23.91 20.45 -12.08
C ALA A 69 -23.44 20.07 -13.50
N ASN A 70 -22.92 18.86 -13.72
CA ASN A 70 -22.39 18.43 -15.02
C ASN A 70 -22.95 17.07 -15.43
N SER A 71 -24.22 17.06 -15.85
CA SER A 71 -24.91 15.84 -16.30
C SER A 71 -24.35 15.21 -17.58
N SER A 72 -23.35 15.82 -18.23
CA SER A 72 -22.78 15.34 -19.50
C SER A 72 -21.30 14.97 -19.45
N GLN A 73 -20.63 15.05 -18.28
CA GLN A 73 -19.23 14.61 -18.18
C GLN A 73 -19.14 13.17 -17.70
N SER A 74 -18.40 12.35 -18.46
CA SER A 74 -18.18 10.95 -18.10
C SER A 74 -17.33 10.86 -16.83
N ALA A 75 -17.64 9.91 -15.95
CA ALA A 75 -16.84 9.60 -14.76
C ALA A 75 -15.33 9.41 -15.08
N ARG A 76 -15.00 9.00 -16.32
CA ARG A 76 -13.62 8.93 -16.82
C ARG A 76 -12.95 10.29 -16.99
N GLU A 77 -13.64 11.27 -17.54
CA GLU A 77 -13.09 12.62 -17.77
C GLU A 77 -12.85 13.34 -16.44
N LEU A 78 -13.79 13.20 -15.50
CA LEU A 78 -13.64 13.70 -14.13
C LEU A 78 -12.44 13.02 -13.45
N SER A 79 -12.31 11.70 -13.54
CA SER A 79 -11.18 10.96 -12.95
C SER A 79 -9.82 11.44 -13.47
N LEU A 80 -9.68 11.62 -14.79
CA LEU A 80 -8.45 12.11 -15.42
C LEU A 80 -8.10 13.54 -15.00
N MET A 81 -9.10 14.43 -14.92
CA MET A 81 -8.92 15.80 -14.47
C MET A 81 -8.46 15.87 -13.00
N TYR A 82 -9.06 15.07 -12.13
CA TYR A 82 -8.67 14.98 -10.73
C TYR A 82 -7.26 14.40 -10.56
N GLN A 83 -6.90 13.35 -11.32
CA GLN A 83 -5.54 12.77 -11.30
C GLN A 83 -4.48 13.79 -11.76
N SER A 84 -4.76 14.56 -12.81
CA SER A 84 -3.85 15.60 -13.32
C SER A 84 -3.66 16.75 -12.32
N LYS A 85 -4.73 17.21 -11.67
CA LYS A 85 -4.66 18.27 -10.65
C LYS A 85 -3.91 17.82 -9.40
N GLN A 86 -4.16 16.62 -8.90
CA GLN A 86 -3.44 16.04 -7.76
C GLN A 86 -1.94 15.93 -8.06
N SER A 87 -1.58 15.44 -9.25
CA SER A 87 -0.17 15.34 -9.69
C SER A 87 0.52 16.70 -9.68
N ARG A 88 -0.13 17.76 -10.17
CA ARG A 88 0.42 19.12 -10.22
C ARG A 88 0.64 19.74 -8.83
N LEU A 89 -0.27 19.48 -7.89
CA LEU A 89 -0.15 19.95 -6.51
C LEU A 89 0.98 19.26 -5.74
N ILE A 90 1.23 17.98 -6.03
CA ILE A 90 2.35 17.22 -5.46
C ILE A 90 3.69 17.79 -5.96
N TRP A 91 3.81 18.09 -7.26
CA TRP A 91 5.03 18.70 -7.83
C TRP A 91 5.35 20.08 -7.24
N HIS A 92 4.34 20.94 -7.06
CA HIS A 92 4.54 22.27 -6.50
C HIS A 92 5.02 22.25 -5.03
N LYS A 93 4.70 21.20 -4.26
CA LYS A 93 5.12 21.06 -2.85
C LYS A 93 6.53 20.50 -2.66
N SER A 94 7.10 19.84 -3.67
CA SER A 94 8.48 19.30 -3.61
C SER A 94 9.56 20.30 -4.03
N VAL A 95 9.19 21.53 -4.40
CA VAL A 95 10.13 22.61 -4.73
C VAL A 95 9.90 23.77 -3.78
N LYS A 96 10.32 23.61 -2.52
CA LYS A 96 10.59 24.69 -1.55
C LYS A 96 11.58 24.20 -0.50
#